data_AF-A0A1T4RWH1-F1
#
_entry.id   AF-A0A1T4RWH1-F1
#
_cell.length_a   1.000
_cell.length_b   1.000
_cell.length_c   1.000
_cell.angle_alpha   90.00
_cell.angle_beta   90.00
_cell.angle_gamma   90.00
#
_symmetry.space_group_name_H-M   'P 1'
#
loop_
_entity.id
_entity.type
_entity.pdbx_description
1 polymer ?
#
loop_
_entity_poly.entity_id
_entity_poly.type
_entity_poly.pdbx_seq_one_letter_code
_entity_poly.pdbx_strand_id
1 'polypeptide(L)'
;MTTNEITTSYRKFLQDLKHRIRSARIRAALAANRELVLLYWQIGRDILERQEREGWGAKIVERLAKDLRAEFTDMKGFSPRNLTYMRKVAEAWPDEQFVQQLVAQSWI
;
A
#
# COMPACT_ATOMS: atom_id res chain seq x y z
N MET A 1 8.40 44.44 20.26
CA MET A 1 9.05 43.74 19.13
C MET A 1 9.01 44.65 17.92
N THR A 2 10.11 44.79 17.21
CA THR A 2 10.14 45.57 15.96
C THR A 2 9.52 44.77 14.81
N THR A 3 9.02 45.43 13.75
CA THR A 3 8.42 44.77 12.57
C THR A 3 9.34 43.70 11.95
N ASN A 4 10.65 43.88 12.05
CA ASN A 4 11.65 42.95 11.54
C ASN A 4 11.76 41.66 12.38
N GLU A 5 11.59 41.77 13.71
CA GLU A 5 11.55 40.62 14.63
C GLU A 5 10.30 39.77 14.42
N ILE A 6 9.13 40.41 14.22
CA ILE A 6 7.87 39.71 13.93
C ILE A 6 7.97 38.93 12.61
N THR A 7 8.52 39.56 11.57
CA THR A 7 8.69 38.93 10.25
C THR A 7 9.64 37.73 10.31
N THR A 8 10.73 37.83 11.08
CA THR A 8 11.70 36.74 11.25
C THR A 8 11.10 35.59 12.07
N SER A 9 10.41 35.91 13.16
CA SER A 9 9.72 34.92 14.01
C SER A 9 8.65 34.16 13.22
N TYR A 10 7.81 34.87 12.46
CA TYR A 10 6.80 34.26 11.59
C TYR A 10 7.43 33.35 10.52
N ARG A 11 8.51 33.80 9.85
CA ARG A 11 9.19 32.98 8.84
C ARG A 11 9.74 31.68 9.43
N LYS A 12 10.33 31.74 10.64
CA LYS A 12 10.80 30.54 11.35
C LYS A 12 9.65 29.60 11.67
N PHE A 13 8.58 30.12 12.28
CA PHE A 13 7.37 29.35 12.58
C PHE A 13 6.78 28.68 11.33
N LEU A 14 6.70 29.41 10.21
CA LEU A 14 6.20 28.87 8.95
C LEU A 14 7.09 27.75 8.40
N GLN A 15 8.42 27.87 8.51
CA GLN A 15 9.33 26.80 8.10
C GLN A 15 9.17 25.55 8.97
N ASP A 16 9.06 25.72 10.28
CA ASP A 16 8.84 24.63 11.22
C ASP A 16 7.51 23.91 10.93
N LEU A 17 6.45 24.67 10.64
CA LEU A 17 5.16 24.11 10.26
C LEU A 17 5.23 23.33 8.93
N LYS A 18 5.90 23.89 7.91
CA LYS A 18 6.12 23.19 6.63
C LYS A 18 6.89 21.90 6.82
N HIS A 19 7.91 21.89 7.67
CA HIS A 19 8.67 20.68 7.98
C HIS A 19 7.77 19.63 8.65
N ARG A 20 7.03 20.00 9.69
CA ARG A 20 6.09 19.10 10.38
C ARG A 20 5.04 18.51 9.45
N ILE A 21 4.46 19.31 8.55
CA ILE A 21 3.47 18.86 7.56
C ILE A 21 4.10 17.85 6.59
N ARG A 22 5.29 18.14 6.06
CA ARG A 22 6.00 17.23 5.15
C ARG A 22 6.30 15.89 5.84
N SER A 23 6.84 15.93 7.06
CA SER A 23 7.16 14.71 7.80
C SER A 23 5.90 13.91 8.14
N ALA A 24 4.78 14.56 8.47
CA ALA A 24 3.50 13.88 8.69
C ALA A 24 2.97 13.20 7.43
N ARG A 25 3.04 13.88 6.27
CA ARG A 25 2.64 13.31 4.97
C ARG A 25 3.47 12.10 4.58
N ILE A 26 4.79 12.14 4.81
CA ILE A 26 5.68 11.00 4.54
C ILE A 26 5.29 9.80 5.42
N ARG A 27 5.10 10.00 6.72
CA ARG A 27 4.69 8.92 7.63
C ARG A 27 3.34 8.32 7.23
N ALA A 28 2.38 9.15 6.85
CA ALA A 28 1.07 8.68 6.38
C ALA A 28 1.20 7.87 5.09
N ALA A 29 2.01 8.33 4.13
CA ALA A 29 2.26 7.61 2.89
C ALA A 29 2.94 6.25 3.14
N LEU A 30 3.96 6.20 4.00
CA LEU A 30 4.64 4.95 4.36
C LEU A 30 3.70 3.96 5.05
N ALA A 31 2.87 4.43 5.98
CA ALA A 31 1.88 3.58 6.65
C ALA A 31 0.87 3.02 5.65
N ALA A 32 0.34 3.85 4.76
CA ALA A 32 -0.59 3.41 3.71
C ALA A 32 0.07 2.43 2.73
N ASN A 33 1.31 2.67 2.32
CA ASN A 33 2.04 1.77 1.42
C ASN A 33 2.25 0.41 2.06
N ARG A 34 2.60 0.38 3.35
CA ARG A 34 2.74 -0.86 4.12
C ARG A 34 1.47 -1.70 4.12
N GLU A 35 0.32 -1.07 4.41
CA GLU A 35 -0.96 -1.75 4.38
C GLU A 35 -1.32 -2.26 2.98
N LEU A 36 -1.05 -1.46 1.94
CA LEU A 36 -1.32 -1.88 0.55
C LEU A 36 -0.47 -3.09 0.14
N VAL A 37 0.81 -3.13 0.50
CA VAL A 37 1.69 -4.27 0.17
C VAL A 37 1.20 -5.54 0.89
N LEU A 38 0.85 -5.43 2.17
CA LEU A 38 0.31 -6.56 2.94
C LEU A 38 -1.02 -7.06 2.37
N LEU A 39 -1.94 -6.15 2.07
CA LEU A 39 -3.22 -6.49 1.45
C LEU A 39 -3.02 -7.23 0.11
N TYR A 40 -2.13 -6.73 -0.73
CA TYR A 40 -1.84 -7.34 -2.03
C TYR A 40 -1.22 -8.74 -1.89
N TRP A 41 -0.35 -8.94 -0.90
CA TRP A 41 0.15 -10.26 -0.60
C TRP A 41 -0.96 -11.21 -0.10
N GLN A 42 -1.81 -10.76 0.82
CA GLN A 42 -2.95 -11.54 1.35
C GLN A 42 -3.92 -11.95 0.24
N ILE A 43 -4.28 -11.05 -0.67
CA ILE A 43 -5.10 -11.38 -1.85
C ILE A 43 -4.46 -12.49 -2.68
N GLY A 44 -3.13 -12.43 -2.86
CA GLY A 44 -2.40 -13.49 -3.55
C GLY A 44 -2.49 -14.85 -2.85
N ARG A 45 -2.40 -14.87 -1.51
CA ARG A 45 -2.56 -16.07 -0.68
C ARG A 45 -3.97 -16.63 -0.78
N ASP A 46 -4.99 -15.79 -0.68
CA ASP A 46 -6.39 -16.19 -0.78
C ASP A 46 -6.68 -16.82 -2.15
N ILE A 47 -6.14 -16.24 -3.23
CA ILE A 47 -6.27 -16.84 -4.56
C ILE A 47 -5.63 -18.23 -4.58
N LEU A 48 -4.39 -18.39 -4.12
CA LEU A 48 -3.71 -19.69 -4.09
C LEU A 48 -4.48 -20.74 -3.29
N GLU A 49 -4.95 -20.37 -2.08
CA GLU A 49 -5.69 -21.26 -1.21
C GLU A 49 -7.00 -21.73 -1.87
N ARG A 50 -7.74 -20.85 -2.52
CA ARG A 50 -8.98 -21.22 -3.22
C ARG A 50 -8.71 -22.07 -4.47
N GLN A 51 -7.61 -21.80 -5.19
CA GLN A 51 -7.21 -22.65 -6.31
C GLN A 51 -6.88 -24.08 -5.85
N GLU A 52 -6.21 -24.23 -4.71
CA GLU A 52 -5.86 -25.53 -4.13
C GLU A 52 -7.08 -26.26 -3.56
N ARG A 53 -7.89 -25.58 -2.72
CA ARG A 53 -8.98 -26.20 -1.98
C ARG A 53 -10.24 -26.43 -2.80
N GLU A 54 -10.53 -25.55 -3.75
CA GLU A 54 -11.78 -25.55 -4.52
C GLU A 54 -11.58 -25.84 -6.01
N GLY A 55 -10.34 -26.06 -6.45
CA GLY A 55 -10.02 -26.38 -7.84
C GLY A 55 -10.25 -25.22 -8.82
N TRP A 56 -10.23 -23.98 -8.35
CA TRP A 56 -10.49 -22.81 -9.20
C TRP A 56 -9.44 -22.65 -10.31
N GLY A 57 -9.89 -22.73 -11.57
CA GLY A 57 -9.04 -22.51 -12.74
C GLY A 57 -8.63 -21.04 -12.93
N ALA A 58 -7.76 -20.79 -13.92
CA ALA A 58 -7.17 -19.47 -14.18
C ALA A 58 -8.19 -18.32 -14.41
N LYS A 59 -9.44 -18.64 -14.79
CA LYS A 59 -10.52 -17.66 -15.00
C LYS A 59 -10.95 -16.93 -13.73
N ILE A 60 -10.64 -17.45 -12.53
CA ILE A 60 -11.00 -16.77 -11.29
C ILE A 60 -10.36 -15.39 -11.19
N VAL A 61 -9.11 -15.25 -11.64
CA VAL A 61 -8.36 -13.98 -11.58
C VAL A 61 -9.04 -12.91 -12.42
N GLU A 62 -9.55 -13.27 -13.59
CA GLU A 62 -10.29 -12.34 -14.46
C GLU A 62 -11.61 -11.90 -13.83
N ARG A 63 -12.34 -12.84 -13.21
CA ARG A 63 -13.60 -12.56 -12.51
C ARG A 63 -13.37 -11.63 -11.31
N LEU A 64 -12.42 -11.96 -10.44
CA LEU A 64 -12.07 -11.15 -9.28
C LEU A 64 -11.62 -9.75 -9.69
N ALA A 65 -10.78 -9.63 -10.72
CA ALA A 65 -10.35 -8.32 -11.21
C ALA A 65 -11.51 -7.47 -11.73
N LYS A 66 -12.49 -8.09 -12.40
CA LYS A 66 -13.69 -7.38 -12.87
C LYS A 66 -14.52 -6.89 -11.68
N ASP A 67 -14.81 -7.78 -10.73
CA ASP A 67 -15.68 -7.48 -9.59
C ASP A 67 -15.02 -6.42 -8.67
N LEU A 68 -13.73 -6.57 -8.37
CA LEU A 68 -12.98 -5.61 -7.55
C LEU A 68 -12.84 -4.23 -8.21
N ARG A 69 -12.68 -4.15 -9.54
CA ARG A 69 -12.61 -2.86 -10.24
C ARG A 69 -13.96 -2.16 -10.33
N ALA A 70 -15.06 -2.92 -10.30
CA ALA A 70 -16.40 -2.35 -10.27
C ALA A 70 -16.71 -1.72 -8.90
N GLU A 71 -16.24 -2.34 -7.82
CA GLU A 71 -16.41 -1.84 -6.45
C GLU A 71 -15.42 -0.69 -6.14
N PHE A 72 -14.13 -0.91 -6.37
CA PHE A 72 -13.06 0.00 -5.97
C PHE A 72 -12.56 0.84 -7.15
N THR A 73 -13.43 1.72 -7.66
CA THR A 73 -13.19 2.49 -8.90
C THR A 73 -12.02 3.49 -8.82
N ASP A 74 -11.68 3.94 -7.62
CA ASP A 74 -10.54 4.81 -7.33
C ASP A 74 -9.19 4.05 -7.26
N MET A 75 -9.24 2.73 -7.10
CA MET A 75 -8.06 1.87 -6.98
C MET A 75 -7.64 1.28 -8.34
N LYS A 76 -6.47 1.71 -8.83
CA LYS A 76 -5.85 1.13 -10.04
C LYS A 76 -5.17 -0.23 -9.80
N GLY A 77 -5.13 -0.69 -8.55
CA GLY A 77 -4.42 -1.89 -8.10
C GLY A 77 -5.01 -3.22 -8.61
N PHE A 78 -6.30 -3.26 -8.98
CA PHE A 78 -7.02 -4.53 -9.19
C PHE A 78 -7.17 -4.96 -10.66
N SER A 79 -6.17 -4.70 -11.50
CA SER A 79 -6.15 -5.27 -12.85
C SER A 79 -5.88 -6.79 -12.83
N PRO A 80 -6.34 -7.59 -13.82
CA PRO A 80 -6.04 -9.03 -13.87
C PRO A 80 -4.54 -9.34 -13.80
N ARG A 81 -3.73 -8.49 -14.43
CA ARG A 81 -2.26 -8.58 -14.38
C ARG A 81 -1.74 -8.40 -12.96
N ASN A 82 -2.24 -7.41 -12.23
CA ASN A 82 -1.81 -7.16 -10.86
C ASN A 82 -2.23 -8.29 -9.92
N LEU A 83 -3.45 -8.83 -10.04
CA LEU A 83 -3.87 -10.00 -9.26
C LEU A 83 -2.98 -11.23 -9.56
N THR A 84 -2.58 -11.40 -10.83
CA THR A 84 -1.61 -12.45 -11.19
C THR A 84 -0.26 -12.23 -10.49
N TYR A 85 0.20 -10.98 -10.39
CA TYR A 85 1.43 -10.66 -9.66
C TYR A 85 1.30 -10.86 -8.15
N MET A 86 0.19 -10.43 -7.55
CA MET A 86 -0.14 -10.68 -6.15
C MET A 86 -0.03 -12.17 -5.83
N ARG A 87 -0.64 -13.01 -6.68
CA ARG A 87 -0.55 -14.48 -6.57
C ARG A 87 0.90 -14.98 -6.66
N LYS A 88 1.68 -14.53 -7.65
CA LYS A 88 3.08 -14.94 -7.82
C LYS A 88 3.97 -14.53 -6.63
N VAL A 89 3.74 -13.33 -6.09
CA VAL A 89 4.45 -12.84 -4.90
C VAL A 89 4.10 -13.70 -3.70
N ALA A 90 2.82 -13.99 -3.48
CA ALA A 90 2.34 -14.85 -2.40
C ALA A 90 2.80 -16.31 -2.52
N GLU A 91 3.05 -16.79 -3.73
CA GLU A 91 3.62 -18.10 -4.03
C GLU A 91 5.13 -18.13 -3.72
N ALA A 92 5.87 -17.08 -4.09
CA ALA A 92 7.31 -16.98 -3.84
C ALA A 92 7.66 -16.74 -2.36
N TRP A 93 6.78 -16.07 -1.61
CA TRP A 93 6.96 -15.77 -0.19
C TRP A 93 5.72 -16.18 0.61
N PRO A 94 5.60 -17.47 1.01
CA PRO A 94 4.40 -17.98 1.66
C PRO A 94 4.28 -17.59 3.15
N ASP A 95 5.37 -17.15 3.79
CA ASP A 95 5.40 -16.80 5.21
C ASP A 95 4.97 -15.35 5.44
N GLU A 96 3.83 -15.16 6.11
CA GLU A 96 3.30 -13.85 6.48
C GLU A 96 4.25 -13.05 7.37
N GLN A 97 4.91 -13.70 8.33
CA GLN A 97 5.79 -13.01 9.28
C GLN A 97 7.00 -12.43 8.54
N PHE A 98 7.53 -13.16 7.56
CA PHE A 98 8.60 -12.69 6.70
C PHE A 98 8.17 -11.46 5.90
N VAL A 99 6.97 -11.46 5.32
CA VAL A 99 6.45 -10.31 4.56
C VAL A 99 6.17 -9.13 5.47
N GLN A 100 5.58 -9.34 6.65
CA GLN A 100 5.36 -8.28 7.62
C GLN A 100 6.68 -7.64 8.08
N GLN A 101 7.73 -8.42 8.28
CA GLN A 101 9.07 -7.91 8.62
C GLN A 101 9.69 -7.12 7.45
N LEU A 102 9.62 -7.64 6.22
CA LEU A 102 10.11 -6.95 5.03
C LEU A 102 9.43 -5.59 4.85
N VAL A 103 8.11 -5.54 4.99
CA VAL A 103 7.34 -4.31 4.84
C VAL A 103 7.58 -3.36 6.03
N ALA A 104 7.87 -3.88 7.22
CA ALA A 104 8.27 -3.05 8.36
C ALA A 104 9.63 -2.37 8.19
N GLN A 105 10.55 -3.01 7.45
CA GLN A 105 11.92 -2.54 7.23
C GLN A 105 12.10 -1.77 5.91
N SER A 106 11.10 -1.82 5.01
CA SER A 106 11.14 -1.16 3.72
C SER A 106 10.89 0.34 3.86
N TRP A 107 11.83 1.15 3.36
CA TRP A 107 11.68 2.61 3.20
C TRP A 107 10.94 3.01 1.91
N ILE A 108 10.45 2.03 1.15
CA ILE A 108 9.75 2.22 -0.13
C ILE A 108 8.32 2.68 0.12
#